data_AF-A0A9E5J121-F1
#
_entry.id   AF-A0A9E5J121-F1
#
_cell.length_a   1.000
_cell.length_b   1.000
_cell.length_c   1.000
_cell.angle_alpha   90.00
_cell.angle_beta   90.00
_cell.angle_gamma   90.00
#
_symmetry.space_group_name_H-M   'P 1'
#
loop_
_entity.id
_entity.type
_entity.pdbx_description
1 polymer ?
#
loop_
_entity_poly.entity_id
_entity_poly.type
_entity_poly.pdbx_seq_one_letter_code
_entity_poly.pdbx_strand_id
1 'polypeptide(L)'
;PLGVVLERWAAYTDLSVVIADAGGFIVWVNSAFTRMCGYNSDELLGRRPGHILGGALTEKQNRQILNEAIRNRESVRTRLVNYAKGGKPYWVDIHLEPIVDSQGHLTGYISIETDVTADESHQHQLGELSASIYEELVRKVGSNGGTKVVSVEKKDGPTKPRQGGSSISLGRNRHSQ
;
A
#
# COMPACT_ATOMS: atom_id res chain seq x y z
N PRO A 1 -0.68 0.73 -24.40
CA PRO A 1 -1.62 0.53 -23.27
C PRO A 1 -0.83 0.40 -21.96
N LEU A 2 -1.36 0.97 -20.87
CA LEU A 2 -0.75 0.97 -19.54
C LEU A 2 -0.26 -0.42 -19.09
N GLY A 3 -1.05 -1.47 -19.40
CA GLY A 3 -0.70 -2.86 -19.11
C GLY A 3 0.63 -3.33 -19.71
N VAL A 4 0.98 -2.91 -20.94
CA VAL A 4 2.22 -3.33 -21.62
C VAL A 4 3.46 -2.64 -21.02
N VAL A 5 3.30 -1.39 -20.56
CA VAL A 5 4.38 -0.65 -19.88
C VAL A 5 4.64 -1.25 -18.51
N LEU A 6 3.58 -1.54 -17.76
CA LEU A 6 3.67 -2.18 -16.44
C LEU A 6 4.20 -3.61 -16.53
N GLU A 7 3.78 -4.39 -17.51
CA GLU A 7 4.28 -5.73 -17.77
C GLU A 7 5.79 -5.74 -18.02
N ARG A 8 6.28 -4.86 -18.91
CA ARG A 8 7.73 -4.76 -19.15
C ARG A 8 8.51 -4.27 -17.94
N TRP A 9 7.92 -3.47 -17.06
CA TRP A 9 8.62 -2.87 -15.93
C TRP A 9 8.63 -3.75 -14.69
N ALA A 10 7.46 -4.23 -14.29
CA ALA A 10 7.27 -5.12 -13.16
C ALA A 10 7.76 -6.56 -13.42
N ALA A 11 8.13 -6.90 -14.66
CA ALA A 11 8.86 -8.13 -14.97
C ALA A 11 10.34 -8.09 -14.52
N TYR A 12 10.92 -6.90 -14.33
CA TYR A 12 12.31 -6.74 -13.87
C TYR A 12 12.43 -6.48 -12.35
N THR A 13 11.31 -6.44 -11.63
CA THR A 13 11.31 -6.23 -10.18
C THR A 13 10.92 -7.53 -9.49
N ASP A 14 11.62 -7.85 -8.39
CA ASP A 14 11.20 -8.91 -7.47
C ASP A 14 10.09 -8.45 -6.52
N LEU A 15 9.66 -7.18 -6.66
CA LEU A 15 8.51 -6.66 -5.94
C LEU A 15 7.22 -7.20 -6.55
N SER A 16 6.31 -7.61 -5.67
CA SER A 16 5.01 -8.10 -6.08
C SER A 16 4.10 -6.93 -6.49
N VAL A 17 3.48 -7.03 -7.66
CA VAL A 17 2.59 -5.99 -8.22
C VAL A 17 1.25 -6.58 -8.63
N VAL A 18 0.17 -5.91 -8.24
CA VAL A 18 -1.22 -6.25 -8.60
C VAL A 18 -1.89 -5.02 -9.18
N ILE A 19 -2.72 -5.23 -10.21
CA ILE A 19 -3.61 -4.20 -10.76
C ILE A 19 -5.04 -4.73 -10.66
N ALA A 20 -5.92 -3.90 -10.12
CA ALA A 20 -7.34 -4.16 -10.03
C ALA A 20 -8.14 -3.10 -10.80
N ASP A 21 -9.33 -3.46 -11.29
CA ASP A 21 -10.29 -2.51 -11.84
C ASP A 21 -10.89 -1.61 -10.75
N ALA A 22 -11.73 -0.65 -11.15
CA ALA A 22 -12.41 0.25 -10.21
C ALA A 22 -13.34 -0.47 -9.21
N GLY A 23 -13.74 -1.72 -9.51
CA GLY A 23 -14.51 -2.60 -8.62
C GLY A 23 -13.65 -3.41 -7.65
N GLY A 24 -12.32 -3.27 -7.73
CA GLY A 24 -11.34 -4.00 -6.91
C GLY A 24 -11.10 -5.44 -7.37
N PHE A 25 -11.50 -5.81 -8.58
CA PHE A 25 -11.24 -7.13 -9.16
C PHE A 25 -9.88 -7.13 -9.86
N ILE A 26 -9.06 -8.13 -9.58
CA ILE A 26 -7.74 -8.29 -10.19
C ILE A 26 -7.90 -8.42 -11.70
N VAL A 27 -7.23 -7.54 -12.44
CA VAL A 27 -7.15 -7.59 -13.91
C VAL A 27 -5.76 -7.97 -14.39
N TRP A 28 -4.74 -7.87 -13.53
CA TRP A 28 -3.37 -8.25 -13.84
C TRP A 28 -2.52 -8.44 -12.57
N VAL A 29 -1.55 -9.36 -12.63
CA VAL A 29 -0.54 -9.59 -11.59
C VAL A 29 0.80 -9.89 -12.22
N ASN A 30 1.90 -9.55 -11.56
CA ASN A 30 3.24 -9.97 -11.99
C ASN A 30 3.62 -11.35 -11.44
N SER A 31 4.72 -11.89 -11.97
CA SER A 31 5.24 -13.19 -11.53
C SER A 31 5.67 -13.18 -10.05
N ALA A 32 6.17 -12.06 -9.52
CA ALA A 32 6.52 -11.94 -8.12
C ALA A 32 5.31 -12.11 -7.19
N PHE A 33 4.15 -11.52 -7.51
CA PHE A 33 2.91 -11.73 -6.74
C PHE A 33 2.48 -13.20 -6.74
N THR A 34 2.52 -13.87 -7.90
CA THR A 34 2.18 -15.30 -7.99
C THR A 34 3.14 -16.18 -7.18
N ARG A 35 4.45 -15.88 -7.19
CA ARG A 35 5.44 -16.57 -6.33
C ARG A 35 5.17 -16.34 -4.85
N MET A 36 4.82 -15.12 -4.47
CA MET A 36 4.56 -14.73 -3.08
C MET A 36 3.30 -15.39 -2.52
N CYS A 37 2.17 -15.32 -3.24
CA CYS A 37 0.91 -15.87 -2.76
C CYS A 37 0.69 -17.35 -3.11
N GLY A 38 1.46 -17.91 -4.04
CA GLY A 38 1.39 -19.31 -4.47
C GLY A 38 0.21 -19.66 -5.38
N TYR A 39 -0.62 -18.68 -5.79
CA TYR A 39 -1.66 -18.85 -6.80
C TYR A 39 -1.12 -18.50 -8.19
N ASN A 40 -1.62 -19.18 -9.23
CA ASN A 40 -1.34 -18.77 -10.60
C ASN A 40 -2.27 -17.59 -11.01
N SER A 41 -1.94 -16.91 -12.10
CA SER A 41 -2.71 -15.76 -12.59
C SER A 41 -4.17 -16.09 -12.84
N ASP A 42 -4.45 -17.24 -13.45
CA ASP A 42 -5.81 -17.62 -13.86
C ASP A 42 -6.72 -17.88 -12.66
N GLU A 43 -6.15 -18.32 -11.53
CA GLU A 43 -6.84 -18.46 -10.26
C GLU A 43 -7.16 -17.12 -9.58
N LEU A 44 -6.45 -16.05 -9.95
CA LEU A 44 -6.52 -14.73 -9.33
C LEU A 44 -7.38 -13.74 -10.13
N LEU A 45 -7.33 -13.80 -11.47
CA LEU A 45 -8.04 -12.88 -12.34
C LEU A 45 -9.56 -12.87 -12.07
N GLY A 46 -10.15 -11.67 -12.04
CA GLY A 46 -11.57 -11.46 -11.79
C GLY A 46 -11.98 -11.64 -10.32
N ARG A 47 -11.03 -11.78 -9.38
CA ARG A 47 -11.31 -11.94 -7.95
C ARG A 47 -10.75 -10.77 -7.14
N ARG A 48 -11.24 -10.62 -5.91
CA ARG A 48 -10.75 -9.60 -4.97
C ARG A 48 -9.62 -10.18 -4.11
N PRO A 49 -8.45 -9.52 -3.99
CA PRO A 49 -7.31 -10.05 -3.24
C PRO A 49 -7.68 -10.43 -1.79
N GLY A 50 -8.38 -9.52 -1.09
CA GLY A 50 -8.78 -9.74 0.30
C GLY A 50 -9.77 -10.89 0.53
N HIS A 51 -10.46 -11.37 -0.51
CA HIS A 51 -11.32 -12.57 -0.42
C HIS A 51 -10.54 -13.87 -0.57
N ILE A 52 -9.45 -13.86 -1.34
CA ILE A 52 -8.64 -15.06 -1.63
C ILE A 52 -7.53 -15.22 -0.59
N LEU A 53 -6.91 -14.11 -0.19
CA LEU A 53 -5.71 -14.07 0.64
C LEU A 53 -6.03 -13.76 2.11
N GLY A 54 -7.26 -13.34 2.42
CA GLY A 54 -7.67 -13.08 3.81
C GLY A 54 -7.99 -14.37 4.57
N GLY A 55 -7.72 -14.40 5.87
CA GLY A 55 -8.05 -15.52 6.75
C GLY A 55 -8.17 -15.12 8.22
N ALA A 56 -8.03 -16.09 9.12
CA ALA A 56 -8.35 -15.93 10.55
C ALA A 56 -7.51 -14.86 11.27
N LEU A 57 -6.22 -14.75 10.91
CA LEU A 57 -5.28 -13.77 11.47
C LEU A 57 -5.28 -12.43 10.75
N THR A 58 -6.06 -12.29 9.67
CA THR A 58 -6.18 -11.01 8.97
C THR A 58 -6.95 -10.02 9.85
N GLU A 59 -6.21 -9.06 10.39
CA GLU A 59 -6.74 -8.03 11.29
C GLU A 59 -7.87 -7.23 10.62
N LYS A 60 -9.04 -7.19 11.26
CA LYS A 60 -10.21 -6.47 10.74
C LYS A 60 -9.91 -4.99 10.53
N GLN A 61 -9.12 -4.40 11.42
CA GLN A 61 -8.77 -2.97 11.40
C GLN A 61 -7.93 -2.62 10.17
N ASN A 62 -6.86 -3.37 9.87
CA ASN A 62 -6.01 -3.06 8.71
C ASN A 62 -6.73 -3.35 7.38
N ARG A 63 -7.62 -4.34 7.36
CA ARG A 63 -8.52 -4.53 6.22
C ARG A 63 -9.51 -3.37 6.05
N GLN A 64 -10.00 -2.79 7.14
CA GLN A 64 -10.86 -1.61 7.08
C GLN A 64 -10.11 -0.40 6.52
N ILE A 65 -8.84 -0.20 6.90
CA ILE A 65 -7.99 0.86 6.35
C ILE A 65 -7.91 0.77 4.81
N LEU A 66 -7.67 -0.43 4.26
CA LEU A 66 -7.69 -0.63 2.80
C LEU A 66 -9.07 -0.33 2.19
N ASN A 67 -10.14 -0.84 2.80
CA ASN A 67 -11.49 -0.62 2.29
C ASN A 67 -11.90 0.86 2.33
N GLU A 68 -11.45 1.62 3.33
CA GLU A 68 -11.65 3.06 3.44
C GLU A 68 -10.89 3.79 2.34
N ALA A 69 -9.60 3.49 2.15
CA ALA A 69 -8.80 4.07 1.09
C ALA A 69 -9.40 3.81 -0.30
N ILE A 70 -9.86 2.57 -0.57
CA ILE A 70 -10.55 2.22 -1.82
C ILE A 70 -11.82 3.05 -1.97
N ARG A 71 -12.68 3.13 -0.94
CA ARG A 71 -13.93 3.91 -0.99
C ARG A 71 -13.68 5.40 -1.22
N ASN A 72 -12.66 5.95 -0.58
CA ASN A 72 -12.32 7.37 -0.67
C ASN A 72 -11.46 7.71 -1.89
N ARG A 73 -10.96 6.71 -2.61
CA ARG A 73 -9.99 6.85 -3.72
C ARG A 73 -8.70 7.52 -3.24
N GLU A 74 -8.20 7.05 -2.10
CA GLU A 74 -7.00 7.55 -1.44
C GLU A 74 -5.86 6.54 -1.53
N SER A 75 -4.65 7.06 -1.57
CA SER A 75 -3.41 6.30 -1.37
C SER A 75 -3.39 5.72 0.05
N VAL A 76 -2.90 4.49 0.21
CA VAL A 76 -2.69 3.92 1.54
C VAL A 76 -1.50 3.00 1.60
N ARG A 77 -0.81 3.03 2.74
CA ARG A 77 0.18 2.01 3.11
C ARG A 77 -0.25 1.33 4.40
N THR A 78 -0.35 0.02 4.39
CA THR A 78 -0.73 -0.76 5.58
C THR A 78 -0.07 -2.12 5.56
N ARG A 79 0.03 -2.72 6.74
CA ARG A 79 0.58 -4.06 6.93
C ARG A 79 -0.50 -4.98 7.48
N LEU A 80 -0.63 -6.18 6.94
CA LEU A 80 -1.58 -7.17 7.44
C LEU A 80 -1.12 -8.60 7.18
N VAL A 81 -1.83 -9.57 7.75
CA VAL A 81 -1.59 -10.99 7.48
C VAL A 81 -2.45 -11.45 6.29
N ASN A 82 -1.77 -11.98 5.27
CA ASN A 82 -2.37 -12.72 4.16
C ASN A 82 -2.07 -14.22 4.30
N TYR A 83 -2.75 -15.03 3.49
CA TYR A 83 -2.63 -16.48 3.44
C TYR A 83 -2.26 -16.91 2.02
N ALA A 84 -1.13 -17.59 1.89
CA ALA A 84 -0.72 -18.19 0.64
C ALA A 84 -1.62 -19.38 0.29
N LYS A 85 -1.56 -19.84 -0.96
CA LYS A 85 -2.16 -21.10 -1.38
C LYS A 85 -1.65 -22.23 -0.46
N GLY A 86 -2.58 -22.98 0.12
CA GLY A 86 -2.28 -23.98 1.16
C GLY A 86 -2.38 -23.48 2.60
N GLY A 87 -2.72 -22.20 2.81
CA GLY A 87 -3.11 -21.66 4.12
C GLY A 87 -1.96 -21.22 5.02
N LYS A 88 -0.73 -21.08 4.49
CA LYS A 88 0.39 -20.53 5.25
C LYS A 88 0.20 -19.01 5.44
N PRO A 89 0.14 -18.50 6.67
CA PRO A 89 0.06 -17.06 6.91
C PRO A 89 1.42 -16.39 6.63
N TYR A 90 1.38 -15.17 6.13
CA TYR A 90 2.55 -14.31 5.93
C TYR A 90 2.17 -12.84 6.16
N TRP A 91 3.12 -12.06 6.67
CA TRP A 91 2.94 -10.62 6.81
C TRP A 91 3.23 -9.95 5.48
N VAL A 92 2.32 -9.10 5.04
CA VAL A 92 2.46 -8.32 3.82
C VAL A 92 2.39 -6.83 4.14
N ASP A 93 3.37 -6.07 3.66
CA ASP A 93 3.28 -4.61 3.56
C ASP A 93 2.71 -4.25 2.19
N ILE A 94 1.64 -3.46 2.18
CA ILE A 94 0.84 -3.12 0.99
C ILE A 94 0.88 -1.62 0.81
N HIS A 95 1.32 -1.16 -0.35
CA HIS A 95 1.13 0.21 -0.82
C HIS A 95 0.14 0.20 -1.98
N LEU A 96 -1.05 0.78 -1.77
CA LEU A 96 -2.16 0.81 -2.73
C LEU A 96 -2.46 2.24 -3.16
N GLU A 97 -2.68 2.43 -4.45
CA GLU A 97 -2.85 3.73 -5.08
C GLU A 97 -3.95 3.71 -6.15
N PRO A 98 -4.83 4.73 -6.21
CA PRO A 98 -5.85 4.84 -7.25
C PRO A 98 -5.23 5.27 -8.59
N ILE A 99 -5.71 4.66 -9.67
CA ILE A 99 -5.37 4.99 -11.05
C ILE A 99 -6.54 5.75 -11.67
N VAL A 100 -6.32 6.97 -12.14
CA VAL A 100 -7.35 7.77 -12.81
C VAL A 100 -7.00 8.10 -14.26
N ASP A 101 -8.01 8.28 -15.10
CA ASP A 101 -7.83 8.75 -16.48
C ASP A 101 -7.50 10.26 -16.54
N SER A 102 -7.41 10.81 -17.75
CA SER A 102 -7.06 12.23 -17.97
C SER A 102 -8.16 13.18 -17.50
N GLN A 103 -9.38 12.67 -17.31
CA GLN A 103 -10.55 13.40 -16.84
C GLN A 103 -10.73 13.25 -15.33
N GLY A 104 -9.87 12.49 -14.66
CA GLY A 104 -9.93 12.23 -13.22
C GLY A 104 -10.89 11.12 -12.82
N HIS A 105 -11.40 10.32 -13.77
CA HIS A 105 -12.23 9.17 -13.45
C HIS A 105 -11.38 8.00 -12.96
N LEU A 106 -11.81 7.36 -11.89
CA LEU A 106 -11.18 6.14 -11.38
C LEU A 106 -11.29 5.02 -12.42
N THR A 107 -10.14 4.50 -12.84
CA THR A 107 -10.03 3.37 -13.77
C THR A 107 -9.63 2.08 -13.05
N GLY A 108 -8.98 2.19 -11.89
CA GLY A 108 -8.56 1.03 -11.11
C GLY A 108 -7.62 1.39 -9.97
N TYR A 109 -6.90 0.39 -9.50
CA TYR A 109 -5.92 0.50 -8.43
C TYR A 109 -4.68 -0.28 -8.79
N ILE A 110 -3.52 0.22 -8.36
CA ILE A 110 -2.26 -0.52 -8.36
C ILE A 110 -1.85 -0.77 -6.91
N SER A 111 -1.40 -1.99 -6.60
CA SER A 111 -0.71 -2.27 -5.35
C SER A 111 0.69 -2.82 -5.59
N ILE A 112 1.62 -2.37 -4.75
CA ILE A 112 2.94 -2.98 -4.58
C ILE A 112 2.92 -3.65 -3.21
N GLU A 113 3.31 -4.91 -3.19
CA GLU A 113 3.22 -5.75 -2.00
C GLU A 113 4.56 -6.40 -1.71
N THR A 114 4.90 -6.49 -0.44
CA THR A 114 6.16 -7.08 0.03
C THR A 114 5.87 -8.05 1.15
N ASP A 115 6.34 -9.30 1.01
CA ASP A 115 6.41 -10.23 2.12
C ASP A 115 7.46 -9.75 3.13
N VAL A 116 6.98 -9.36 4.31
CA VAL A 116 7.76 -8.85 5.43
C VAL A 116 7.74 -9.83 6.60
N THR A 117 7.50 -11.11 6.34
CA THR A 117 7.51 -12.15 7.37
C THR A 117 8.89 -12.33 8.00
N ALA A 118 9.96 -11.95 7.29
CA ALA A 118 11.34 -11.96 7.78
C ALA A 118 11.76 -10.63 8.45
N ASP A 119 12.89 -10.69 9.16
CA ASP A 119 13.57 -9.68 10.02
C ASP A 119 13.25 -8.18 9.78
N GLU A 120 13.08 -7.42 10.88
CA GLU A 120 12.67 -6.00 10.90
C GLU A 120 13.57 -5.09 10.05
N SER A 121 14.87 -5.39 9.99
CA SER A 121 15.85 -4.65 9.17
C SER A 121 15.55 -4.75 7.68
N HIS A 122 15.14 -5.93 7.22
CA HIS A 122 14.74 -6.20 5.83
C HIS A 122 13.44 -5.45 5.49
N GLN A 123 12.54 -5.31 6.47
CA GLN A 123 11.24 -4.64 6.27
C GLN A 123 11.40 -3.13 5.98
N HIS A 124 12.36 -2.46 6.64
CA HIS A 124 12.63 -1.04 6.39
C HIS A 124 13.15 -0.82 4.96
N GLN A 125 14.15 -1.62 4.56
CA GLN A 125 14.78 -1.53 3.25
C GLN A 125 13.81 -1.86 2.11
N LEU A 126 12.99 -2.90 2.26
CA LEU A 126 11.96 -3.23 1.27
C LEU A 126 10.89 -2.14 1.20
N GLY A 127 10.61 -1.49 2.32
CA GLY A 127 9.71 -0.34 2.37
C GLY A 127 10.19 0.87 1.59
N GLU A 128 11.49 1.19 1.68
CA GLU A 128 12.11 2.25 0.88
C GLU A 128 12.18 1.88 -0.61
N LEU A 129 12.53 0.63 -0.91
CA LEU A 129 12.55 0.13 -2.28
C LEU A 129 11.16 0.15 -2.91
N SER A 130 10.12 -0.23 -2.17
CA SER A 130 8.73 -0.16 -2.61
C SER A 130 8.32 1.28 -2.94
N ALA A 131 8.72 2.26 -2.13
CA ALA A 131 8.44 3.67 -2.39
C ALA A 131 9.18 4.19 -3.64
N SER A 132 10.46 3.82 -3.81
CA SER A 132 11.26 4.22 -4.97
C SER A 132 10.75 3.61 -6.29
N ILE A 133 10.45 2.31 -6.29
CA ILE A 133 9.88 1.63 -7.46
C ILE A 133 8.50 2.21 -7.78
N TYR A 134 7.72 2.58 -6.75
CA TYR A 134 6.46 3.27 -6.95
C TYR A 134 6.64 4.62 -7.65
N GLU A 135 7.54 5.49 -7.18
CA GLU A 135 7.80 6.78 -7.82
C GLU A 135 8.19 6.61 -9.30
N GLU A 136 9.00 5.58 -9.59
CA GLU A 136 9.38 5.29 -10.96
C GLU A 136 8.23 4.76 -11.81
N LEU A 137 7.34 3.93 -11.25
CA LEU A 137 6.12 3.47 -11.89
C LEU A 137 5.20 4.66 -12.22
N VAL A 138 4.92 5.53 -11.26
CA VAL A 138 4.09 6.73 -11.46
C VAL A 138 4.65 7.60 -12.59
N ARG A 139 5.96 7.83 -12.59
CA ARG A 139 6.64 8.62 -13.63
C ARG A 139 6.46 8.01 -15.02
N LYS A 140 6.59 6.69 -15.15
CA LYS A 140 6.46 5.98 -16.44
C LYS A 140 5.02 5.86 -16.92
N VAL A 141 4.08 5.68 -15.99
CA VAL A 141 2.64 5.67 -16.28
C VAL A 141 2.16 7.06 -16.72
N GLY A 142 2.54 8.11 -16.00
CA GLY A 142 2.13 9.49 -16.28
C GLY A 142 2.70 10.05 -17.60
N SER A 143 3.84 9.53 -18.08
CA SER A 143 4.49 10.01 -19.31
C SER A 143 3.90 9.42 -20.60
N ASN A 144 3.14 8.32 -20.55
CA ASN A 144 2.84 7.48 -21.73
C ASN A 144 1.36 7.42 -22.19
N GLY A 145 0.42 8.19 -21.63
CA GLY A 145 -0.93 8.24 -22.23
C GLY A 145 -2.10 8.59 -21.31
N GLY A 146 -2.07 9.77 -20.69
CA GLY A 146 -3.27 10.38 -20.08
C GLY A 146 -3.74 9.76 -18.76
N THR A 147 -3.17 8.65 -18.29
CA THR A 147 -3.50 8.08 -16.98
C THR A 147 -2.63 8.74 -15.90
N LYS A 148 -3.24 9.29 -14.85
CA LYS A 148 -2.54 9.86 -13.70
C LYS A 148 -2.68 8.92 -12.50
N VAL A 149 -1.59 8.70 -11.78
CA VAL A 149 -1.66 8.12 -10.43
C VAL A 149 -1.85 9.28 -9.47
N VAL A 150 -2.90 9.23 -8.66
CA VAL A 150 -3.23 10.34 -7.75
C VAL A 150 -2.53 10.11 -6.42
N SER A 151 -1.35 10.68 -6.25
CA SER A 151 -0.76 10.86 -4.93
C SER A 151 -1.53 12.00 -4.24
N VAL A 152 -2.39 11.68 -3.28
CA VAL A 152 -3.02 12.70 -2.44
C VAL A 152 -1.99 13.12 -1.39
N GLU A 153 -1.68 14.42 -1.31
CA GLU A 153 -0.88 14.97 -0.23
C GLU A 153 -1.47 14.50 1.11
N LYS A 154 -0.62 13.89 1.97
CA LYS A 154 -1.00 13.48 3.32
C LYS A 154 -1.70 14.66 3.99
N LYS A 155 -3.01 14.55 4.23
CA LYS A 155 -3.63 15.38 5.27
C LYS A 155 -3.00 14.94 6.57
N ASP A 156 -2.20 15.81 7.17
CA ASP A 156 -1.68 15.61 8.52
C ASP A 156 -2.81 15.09 9.40
N GLY A 157 -2.63 13.86 9.90
CA GLY A 157 -3.56 13.28 10.86
C GLY A 157 -3.72 14.21 12.06
N PRO A 158 -4.79 14.08 12.84
CA PRO A 158 -5.04 14.98 13.96
C PRO A 158 -3.81 15.00 14.86
N THR A 159 -3.18 16.17 14.94
CA THR A 159 -2.07 16.44 15.84
C THR A 159 -2.52 16.07 17.24
N LYS A 160 -1.88 15.05 17.84
CA LYS A 160 -2.11 14.72 19.26
C LYS A 160 -1.97 16.02 20.07
N PRO A 161 -2.92 16.36 20.95
CA PRO A 161 -2.76 17.52 21.80
C PRO A 161 -1.51 17.34 22.64
N ARG A 162 -0.61 18.33 22.57
CA ARG A 162 0.57 18.44 23.44
C ARG A 162 0.08 18.28 24.88
N GLN A 163 0.45 17.18 25.53
CA GLN A 163 0.33 17.07 26.98
C GLN A 163 1.15 18.22 27.58
N GLY A 164 0.47 19.13 28.26
CA GLY A 164 1.09 20.21 29.01
C GLY A 164 2.00 19.61 30.06
N GLY A 165 3.31 19.73 29.85
CA GLY A 165 4.29 19.47 30.88
C GLY A 165 4.07 20.47 32.02
N SER A 166 3.65 19.97 33.17
CA SER A 166 3.66 20.70 34.43
C SER A 166 5.08 21.13 34.76
N SER A 167 5.41 22.40 34.50
CA SER A 167 6.57 23.02 35.13
C SER A 167 6.18 23.47 36.53
N ILE A 168 6.69 22.71 37.48
CA ILE A 168 6.73 23.01 38.92
C ILE A 168 7.54 24.30 39.09
N SER A 169 6.87 25.40 39.45
CA SER A 169 7.52 26.65 39.85
C SER A 169 7.98 26.53 41.31
N LEU A 170 9.24 26.12 41.51
CA LEU A 170 9.94 26.25 42.78
C LEU A 170 10.33 27.71 43.02
N GLY A 171 9.88 28.24 44.16
CA GLY A 171 10.02 29.63 44.55
C GLY A 171 11.47 30.10 44.70
N ARG A 172 11.68 31.38 44.43
CA ARG A 172 12.84 32.12 44.92
C ARG A 172 12.36 33.31 45.73
N ASN A 173 12.59 33.19 47.04
CA ASN A 173 12.66 34.27 48.01
C ASN A 173 13.59 35.38 47.49
N ARG A 174 13.12 36.62 47.57
CA ARG A 174 13.97 37.80 47.82
C ARG A 174 13.26 38.69 48.84
N HIS A 175 13.63 38.49 50.11
CA HIS A 175 13.95 39.63 50.96
C HIS A 175 15.34 40.11 50.49
N SER A 176 15.66 41.40 50.46
CA SER A 176 15.55 42.29 51.60
C SER A 176 15.61 43.77 51.21
N GLN A 177 15.28 44.63 52.17
CA GLN A 177 15.98 45.91 52.36
C GLN A 177 17.49 45.70 52.53
#